data_AF-A0AA88Z976-F1
#
_entry.id   AF-A0AA88Z976-F1
#
_cell.length_a   1.000
_cell.length_b   1.000
_cell.length_c   1.000
_cell.angle_alpha   90.00
_cell.angle_beta   90.00
_cell.angle_gamma   90.00
#
_symmetry.space_group_name_H-M   'P 1'
#
loop_
_entity.id
_entity.type
_entity.pdbx_description
1 polymer ?
#
loop_
_entity_poly.entity_id
_entity_poly.type
_entity_poly.pdbx_seq_one_letter_code
_entity_poly.pdbx_strand_id
1 'polypeptide(L)'
;MSFTLHGIPVSRGIAIGRAYLIAPAALDVAHYLIEANQTDAEVERFRTARDVVRRELEALRADLTDDTPSEVGAFIDVHTMILSDEMLVQETIDLIRTRRYNVEWALTEQLELLTRHFDDIEDEYLRERKADIEQVVERVLKALAGAPSASQALDGAAANGTNEMIVVAHDIAPADMMQFKTQSFQAFVTDLGGRTSHTAIVARSLGIPAAVGVQHASALIRQDDLIIVDGDQGIVIVDPAPIVLEEYSYRQSEKVLEQRKLQRLKFSPTQTLCGTKIDLYANIELPDDAKAAVEAGAVGVGLFRSEFLFMHQKEMPEEEEQFAAYKRAVEWMKGMPVTIRTIDVGADKPLDALDEGYETAPNPALGLRAIRWSLSEPQMFLTQLRAILRASAFGQVKILIPMLAHAQEIDQTLDLIREAKRQLDDAGLAYDPNVRLGAMIEIPAAAIALPLFLKRFDFLSIGTNDLIQYTLAIDRADNAVAHLYDPLHPAVLHLIAYTLREAKRAGVSVSVCGEMAGDPALTRLLLGMGLTEFSMHPSQLLVVKQEILRAHLKALEKPTADVLAAFEPEEVQAALQRLSIAEPRADAAA
;
A
#
# COMPACT_ATOMS: atom_id res chain seq x y z
N MET A 1 -25.47 22.85 15.71
CA MET A 1 -26.29 22.73 14.47
C MET A 1 -25.69 21.59 13.70
N SER A 2 -26.47 20.56 13.39
CA SER A 2 -25.95 19.39 12.69
C SER A 2 -25.61 19.73 11.24
N PHE A 3 -24.42 19.35 10.77
CA PHE A 3 -24.02 19.48 9.37
C PHE A 3 -23.08 18.36 8.96
N THR A 4 -22.90 18.20 7.66
CA THR A 4 -22.08 17.13 7.06
C THR A 4 -21.03 17.74 6.16
N LEU A 5 -19.82 17.21 6.26
CA LEU A 5 -18.69 17.54 5.39
C LEU A 5 -18.27 16.29 4.61
N HIS A 6 -17.81 16.51 3.38
CA HIS A 6 -17.38 15.45 2.47
C HIS A 6 -15.90 15.64 2.16
N GLY A 7 -15.16 14.54 2.19
CA GLY A 7 -13.78 14.48 1.74
C GLY A 7 -13.50 13.18 1.01
N ILE A 8 -12.23 12.82 0.98
CA ILE A 8 -11.71 11.67 0.27
C ILE A 8 -11.60 10.50 1.26
N PRO A 9 -12.24 9.34 0.97
CA PRO A 9 -12.07 8.14 1.79
C PRO A 9 -10.65 7.59 1.63
N VAL A 10 -9.98 7.39 2.75
CA VAL A 10 -8.56 7.01 2.79
C VAL A 10 -8.33 5.71 3.55
N SER A 11 -8.96 5.60 4.72
CA SER A 11 -8.87 4.45 5.61
C SER A 11 -10.27 4.12 6.13
N ARG A 12 -10.63 2.84 6.02
CA ARG A 12 -11.99 2.33 6.23
C ARG A 12 -12.37 2.26 7.70
N GLY A 13 -13.68 2.27 7.97
CA GLY A 13 -14.25 2.11 9.30
C GLY A 13 -15.05 3.33 9.77
N ILE A 14 -15.71 3.18 10.91
CA ILE A 14 -16.55 4.22 11.51
C ILE A 14 -16.00 4.53 12.90
N ALA A 15 -15.71 5.81 13.14
CA ALA A 15 -15.34 6.32 14.44
C ALA A 15 -16.39 7.32 14.93
N ILE A 16 -16.67 7.28 16.22
CA ILE A 16 -17.62 8.17 16.89
C ILE A 16 -16.91 8.70 18.12
N GLY A 17 -16.81 10.01 18.24
CA GLY A 17 -16.02 10.61 19.30
C GLY A 17 -16.12 12.12 19.31
N ARG A 18 -15.32 12.73 20.18
CA ARG A 18 -15.28 14.17 20.35
C ARG A 18 -14.14 14.78 19.55
N ALA A 19 -14.44 15.88 18.89
CA ALA A 19 -13.48 16.63 18.09
C ALA A 19 -12.40 17.23 18.98
N TYR A 20 -11.15 16.90 18.66
CA TYR A 20 -9.97 17.56 19.20
C TYR A 20 -9.34 18.36 18.06
N LEU A 21 -9.52 19.67 18.10
CA LEU A 21 -8.96 20.58 17.12
C LEU A 21 -7.47 20.78 17.41
N ILE A 22 -6.66 20.39 16.45
CA ILE A 22 -5.30 20.91 16.33
C ILE A 22 -5.46 22.25 15.63
N ALA A 23 -5.41 23.33 16.41
CA ALA A 23 -5.45 24.67 15.86
C ALA A 23 -4.31 24.79 14.84
N PRO A 24 -4.58 25.19 13.59
CA PRO A 24 -3.52 25.80 12.80
C PRO A 24 -3.01 26.97 13.65
N ALA A 25 -1.68 27.15 13.76
CA ALA A 25 -1.22 28.44 14.23
C ALA A 25 -1.59 29.42 13.12
N ALA A 26 -2.80 29.98 13.20
CA ALA A 26 -3.11 31.20 12.48
C ALA A 26 -2.10 32.21 13.02
N LEU A 27 -1.05 32.41 12.23
CA LEU A 27 0.07 33.26 12.54
C LEU A 27 -0.39 34.70 12.36
N ASP A 28 -1.25 35.16 13.27
CA ASP A 28 -1.53 36.57 13.46
C ASP A 28 -0.32 37.15 14.21
N VAL A 29 0.79 37.20 13.49
CA VAL A 29 2.09 37.65 13.99
C VAL A 29 2.03 39.16 14.17
N ALA A 30 2.51 39.66 15.31
CA ALA A 30 2.66 41.09 15.50
C ALA A 30 3.79 41.62 14.59
N HIS A 31 3.47 42.58 13.73
CA HIS A 31 4.39 43.20 12.79
C HIS A 31 4.88 44.55 13.32
N TYR A 32 6.16 44.66 13.69
CA TYR A 32 6.72 45.92 14.17
C TYR A 32 8.22 46.06 13.86
N LEU A 33 8.69 47.31 13.90
CA LEU A 33 10.10 47.63 13.75
C LEU A 33 10.80 47.60 15.10
N ILE A 34 11.98 46.98 15.16
CA ILE A 34 12.85 46.95 16.33
C ILE A 34 13.86 48.10 16.32
N GLU A 35 14.34 48.50 17.50
CA GLU A 35 15.43 49.47 17.60
C GLU A 35 16.79 48.84 17.21
N ALA A 36 17.75 49.66 16.76
CA ALA A 36 19.04 49.16 16.26
C ALA A 36 19.89 48.44 17.33
N ASN A 37 19.65 48.71 18.61
CA ASN A 37 20.27 48.04 19.75
C ASN A 37 19.59 46.71 20.13
N GLN A 38 18.42 46.40 19.56
CA GLN A 38 17.64 45.19 19.82
C GLN A 38 17.89 44.08 18.79
N THR A 39 18.56 44.41 17.67
CA THR A 39 18.82 43.50 16.57
C THR A 39 19.55 42.23 16.97
N ASP A 40 20.61 42.32 17.78
CA ASP A 40 21.34 41.13 18.22
C ASP A 40 20.51 40.25 19.17
N ALA A 41 19.68 40.87 20.03
CA ALA A 41 18.78 40.14 20.91
C ALA A 41 17.70 39.38 20.10
N GLU A 42 17.19 39.97 19.02
CA GLU A 42 16.20 39.37 18.15
C GLU A 42 16.77 38.20 17.32
N VAL A 43 18.03 38.31 16.88
CA VAL A 43 18.76 37.22 16.22
C VAL A 43 18.99 36.05 17.18
N GLU A 44 19.35 36.30 18.43
CA GLU A 44 19.52 35.23 19.43
C GLU A 44 18.17 34.58 19.80
N ARG A 45 17.08 35.35 19.81
CA ARG A 45 15.71 34.83 19.97
C ARG A 45 15.34 33.87 18.84
N PHE A 46 15.65 34.22 17.59
CA PHE A 46 15.47 33.34 16.43
C PHE A 46 16.26 32.04 16.56
N ARG A 47 17.55 32.14 16.87
CA ARG A 47 18.45 30.97 17.03
C ARG A 47 17.95 30.04 18.13
N THR A 48 17.50 30.60 19.25
CA THR A 48 16.97 29.83 20.38
C THR A 48 15.72 29.04 19.96
N ALA A 49 14.78 29.67 19.26
CA ALA A 49 13.57 28.98 18.79
C ALA A 49 13.89 27.88 17.78
N ARG A 50 14.81 28.13 16.85
CA ARG A 50 15.31 27.12 15.91
C ARG A 50 15.95 25.94 16.64
N ASP A 51 16.74 26.21 17.68
CA ASP A 51 17.39 25.17 18.48
C ASP A 51 16.41 24.34 19.32
N VAL A 52 15.24 24.90 19.66
CA VAL A 52 14.13 24.13 20.25
C VAL A 52 13.57 23.16 19.22
N VAL A 53 13.18 23.65 18.04
CA VAL A 53 12.61 22.81 16.96
C VAL A 53 13.60 21.73 16.51
N ARG A 54 14.89 22.06 16.40
CA ARG A 54 15.94 21.10 16.05
C ARG A 54 16.01 19.94 17.03
N ARG A 55 15.99 20.23 18.34
CA ARG A 55 16.01 19.20 19.39
C ARG A 55 14.75 18.34 19.37
N GLU A 56 13.59 18.93 19.04
CA GLU A 56 12.34 18.18 18.88
C GLU A 56 12.40 17.20 17.70
N LEU A 57 12.93 17.62 16.54
CA LEU A 57 13.11 16.76 15.37
C LEU A 57 14.14 15.65 15.63
N GLU A 58 15.26 15.96 16.30
CA GLU A 58 16.26 14.96 16.72
C GLU A 58 15.66 13.91 17.68
N ALA A 59 14.82 14.34 18.63
CA ALA A 59 14.12 13.42 19.53
C ALA A 59 13.13 12.52 18.79
N LEU A 60 12.34 13.09 17.87
CA LEU A 60 11.44 12.32 17.00
C LEU A 60 12.19 11.29 16.14
N ARG A 61 13.37 11.64 15.62
CA ARG A 61 14.23 10.72 14.87
C ARG A 61 14.72 9.57 15.75
N ALA A 62 15.08 9.86 17.00
CA ALA A 62 15.56 8.86 17.95
C ALA A 62 14.47 7.88 18.42
N ASP A 63 13.21 8.33 18.45
CA ASP A 63 12.04 7.51 18.83
C ASP A 63 11.52 6.62 17.68
N LEU A 64 12.12 6.68 16.49
CA LEU A 64 11.80 5.79 15.38
C LEU A 64 12.22 4.35 15.70
N THR A 65 11.24 3.45 15.75
CA THR A 65 11.47 2.00 15.84
C THR A 65 11.56 1.37 14.45
N ASP A 66 12.13 0.17 14.33
CA ASP A 66 12.20 -0.61 13.07
C ASP A 66 10.82 -0.85 12.42
N ASP A 67 9.73 -0.83 13.21
CA ASP A 67 8.34 -0.95 12.73
C ASP A 67 7.77 0.37 12.13
N THR A 68 8.56 1.44 12.06
CA THR A 68 8.10 2.74 11.53
C THR A 68 8.37 2.80 10.02
N PRO A 69 7.41 3.22 9.18
CA PRO A 69 7.64 3.37 7.74
C PRO A 69 8.88 4.22 7.45
N SER A 70 9.73 3.77 6.52
CA SER A 70 10.99 4.44 6.14
C SER A 70 10.77 5.89 5.67
N GLU A 71 9.61 6.15 5.06
CA GLU A 71 9.14 7.46 4.62
C GLU A 71 9.12 8.51 5.74
N VAL A 72 8.77 8.11 6.97
CA VAL A 72 8.70 9.02 8.12
C VAL A 72 10.10 9.46 8.55
N GLY A 73 11.09 8.57 8.43
CA GLY A 73 12.49 8.89 8.70
C GLY A 73 13.06 9.89 7.70
N ALA A 74 12.82 9.65 6.40
CA ALA A 74 13.25 10.54 5.33
C ALA A 74 12.64 11.94 5.47
N PHE A 75 11.37 12.02 5.88
CA PHE A 75 10.68 13.28 6.14
C PHE A 75 11.36 14.12 7.24
N ILE A 76 11.69 13.50 8.39
CA ILE A 76 12.37 14.20 9.48
C ILE A 76 13.74 14.72 9.04
N ASP A 77 14.45 13.95 8.20
CA ASP A 77 15.74 14.38 7.64
C ASP A 77 15.58 15.61 6.74
N VAL A 78 14.57 15.62 5.85
CA VAL A 78 14.26 16.79 4.99
C VAL A 78 13.92 18.03 5.84
N HIS A 79 13.07 17.89 6.86
CA HIS A 79 12.74 19.00 7.75
C HIS A 79 13.96 19.54 8.51
N THR A 80 14.86 18.65 8.91
CA THR A 80 16.12 19.02 9.58
C THR A 80 17.06 19.76 8.62
N MET A 81 17.10 19.35 7.34
CA MET A 81 17.83 20.04 6.28
C MET A 81 17.27 21.45 6.02
N ILE A 82 15.96 21.60 5.86
CA ILE A 82 15.30 22.90 5.64
C ILE A 82 15.54 23.84 6.82
N LEU A 83 15.42 23.34 8.06
CA LEU A 83 15.68 24.13 9.28
C LEU A 83 17.14 24.65 9.35
N SER A 84 18.06 23.95 8.67
CA SER A 84 19.48 24.27 8.61
C SER A 84 19.87 25.04 7.34
N ASP A 85 18.93 25.29 6.43
CA ASP A 85 19.19 25.92 5.14
C ASP A 85 19.63 27.38 5.30
N GLU A 86 20.74 27.75 4.65
CA GLU A 86 21.28 29.10 4.72
C GLU A 86 20.35 30.15 4.10
N MET A 87 19.58 29.82 3.06
CA MET A 87 18.60 30.73 2.45
C MET A 87 17.43 31.01 3.38
N LEU A 88 17.06 30.10 4.27
CA LEU A 88 16.04 30.38 5.28
C LEU A 88 16.64 31.15 6.46
N VAL A 89 17.80 30.71 6.96
CA VAL A 89 18.40 31.21 8.19
C VAL A 89 19.05 32.58 7.99
N GLN A 90 19.94 32.71 7.00
CA GLN A 90 20.79 33.89 6.84
C GLN A 90 19.98 35.07 6.30
N GLU A 91 19.09 34.84 5.32
CA GLU A 91 18.20 35.88 4.80
C GLU A 91 17.24 36.40 5.87
N THR A 92 16.69 35.53 6.73
CA THR A 92 15.89 35.97 7.88
C THR A 92 16.69 36.86 8.83
N ILE A 93 17.94 36.47 9.15
CA ILE A 93 18.84 37.29 9.98
C ILE A 93 19.15 38.64 9.31
N ASP A 94 19.32 38.65 7.99
CA ASP A 94 19.61 39.86 7.23
C ASP A 94 18.40 40.79 7.14
N LEU A 95 17.18 40.26 7.05
CA LEU A 95 15.94 41.04 7.20
C LEU A 95 15.84 41.69 8.59
N ILE A 96 16.13 40.94 9.66
CA ILE A 96 16.16 41.47 11.04
C ILE A 96 17.21 42.59 11.15
N ARG A 97 18.40 42.44 10.56
CA ARG A 97 19.50 43.42 10.66
C ARG A 97 19.31 44.66 9.80
N THR A 98 18.89 44.47 8.55
CA THR A 98 18.84 45.56 7.56
C THR A 98 17.52 46.31 7.59
N ARG A 99 16.40 45.58 7.71
CA ARG A 99 15.05 46.15 7.72
C ARG A 99 14.54 46.43 9.12
N ARG A 100 15.22 45.90 10.16
CA ARG A 100 14.82 46.03 11.57
C ARG A 100 13.44 45.45 11.83
N TYR A 101 13.13 44.32 11.23
CA TYR A 101 11.90 43.59 11.50
C TYR A 101 12.07 42.75 12.77
N ASN A 102 10.98 42.55 13.52
CA ASN A 102 10.94 41.49 14.52
C ASN A 102 11.05 40.11 13.84
N VAL A 103 11.50 39.09 14.58
CA VAL A 103 11.83 37.78 14.02
C VAL A 103 10.68 37.12 13.30
N GLU A 104 9.47 37.21 13.85
CA GLU A 104 8.30 36.54 13.28
C GLU A 104 7.92 37.14 11.93
N TRP A 105 8.03 38.47 11.79
CA TRP A 105 7.79 39.14 10.51
C TRP A 105 8.88 38.82 9.49
N ALA A 106 10.16 38.89 9.89
CA ALA A 106 11.28 38.56 9.01
C ALA A 106 11.17 37.14 8.45
N LEU A 107 10.76 36.18 9.28
CA LEU A 107 10.58 34.78 8.90
C LEU A 107 9.36 34.57 7.99
N THR A 108 8.27 35.30 8.22
CA THR A 108 7.06 35.24 7.38
C THR A 108 7.32 35.84 6.00
N GLU A 109 8.04 36.97 5.91
CA GLU A 109 8.45 37.57 4.63
C GLU A 109 9.37 36.63 3.83
N GLN A 110 10.30 35.97 4.52
CA GLN A 110 11.18 35.01 3.87
C GLN A 110 10.41 33.78 3.38
N LEU A 111 9.43 33.30 4.15
CA LEU A 111 8.53 32.24 3.73
C LEU A 111 7.75 32.63 2.47
N GLU A 112 7.15 33.82 2.40
CA GLU A 112 6.42 34.27 1.22
C GLU A 112 7.32 34.31 -0.03
N LEU A 113 8.56 34.78 0.12
CA LEU A 113 9.50 34.86 -1.00
C LEU A 113 9.90 33.48 -1.51
N LEU A 114 10.23 32.55 -0.61
CA LEU A 114 10.52 31.17 -0.97
C LEU A 114 9.31 30.51 -1.63
N THR A 115 8.12 30.71 -1.07
CA THR A 115 6.87 30.13 -1.55
C THR A 115 6.55 30.56 -2.99
N ARG A 116 6.75 31.84 -3.33
CA ARG A 116 6.57 32.33 -4.72
C ARG A 116 7.52 31.64 -5.70
N HIS A 117 8.76 31.38 -5.32
CA HIS A 117 9.70 30.65 -6.18
C HIS A 117 9.26 29.21 -6.43
N PHE A 118 8.59 28.56 -5.47
CA PHE A 118 8.03 27.21 -5.64
C PHE A 118 6.76 27.20 -6.50
N ASP A 119 5.94 28.24 -6.43
CA ASP A 119 4.73 28.36 -7.27
C ASP A 119 5.06 28.50 -8.76
N ASP A 120 6.24 29.03 -9.09
CA ASP A 120 6.74 29.16 -10.47
C ASP A 120 7.32 27.86 -11.06
N ILE A 121 7.42 26.77 -10.27
CA ILE A 121 7.94 25.47 -10.72
C ILE A 121 6.82 24.66 -11.40
N GLU A 122 7.05 24.19 -12.62
CA GLU A 122 6.05 23.42 -13.39
C GLU A 122 5.80 22.00 -12.86
N ASP A 123 6.82 21.38 -12.24
CA ASP A 123 6.79 20.03 -11.68
C ASP A 123 5.93 19.95 -10.40
N GLU A 124 4.91 19.08 -10.43
CA GLU A 124 3.94 18.90 -9.34
C GLU A 124 4.58 18.30 -8.07
N TYR A 125 5.56 17.41 -8.20
CA TYR A 125 6.28 16.81 -7.06
C TYR A 125 7.19 17.84 -6.37
N LEU A 126 7.86 18.70 -7.13
CA LEU A 126 8.63 19.80 -6.55
C LEU A 126 7.73 20.86 -5.91
N ARG A 127 6.51 21.03 -6.42
CA ARG A 127 5.50 21.92 -5.84
C ARG A 127 4.97 21.39 -4.50
N GLU A 128 4.90 20.08 -4.30
CA GLU A 128 4.52 19.47 -3.01
C GLU A 128 5.53 19.79 -1.89
N ARG A 129 6.83 19.99 -2.20
CA ARG A 129 7.86 20.37 -1.20
C ARG A 129 7.69 21.77 -0.61
N LYS A 130 6.84 22.61 -1.23
CA LYS A 130 6.44 23.91 -0.66
C LYS A 130 5.83 23.74 0.74
N ALA A 131 5.00 22.71 0.91
CA ALA A 131 4.33 22.44 2.17
C ALA A 131 5.33 22.12 3.29
N ASP A 132 6.45 21.46 2.98
CA ASP A 132 7.48 21.13 3.97
C ASP A 132 8.15 22.40 4.53
N ILE A 133 8.40 23.41 3.69
CA ILE A 133 8.98 24.70 4.12
C ILE A 133 7.99 25.47 4.99
N GLU A 134 6.72 25.53 4.57
CA GLU A 134 5.65 26.15 5.36
C GLU A 134 5.54 25.51 6.75
N GLN A 135 5.58 24.18 6.83
CA GLN A 135 5.52 23.44 8.09
C GLN A 135 6.73 23.71 9.00
N VAL A 136 7.95 23.77 8.45
CA VAL A 136 9.16 24.07 9.25
C VAL A 136 9.09 25.49 9.80
N VAL A 137 8.67 26.47 8.99
CA VAL A 137 8.53 27.86 9.42
C VAL A 137 7.43 27.99 10.49
N GLU A 138 6.29 27.33 10.32
CA GLU A 138 5.22 27.33 11.33
C GLU A 138 5.70 26.78 12.67
N ARG A 139 6.52 25.72 12.67
CA ARG A 139 7.12 25.15 13.89
C ARG A 139 8.04 26.15 14.60
N VAL A 140 8.89 26.86 13.85
CA VAL A 140 9.77 27.89 14.42
C VAL A 140 8.95 29.05 15.01
N LEU A 141 7.89 29.47 14.33
CA LEU A 141 7.00 30.52 14.83
C LEU A 141 6.22 30.09 16.09
N LYS A 142 5.78 28.83 16.18
CA LYS A 142 5.20 28.26 17.42
C LYS A 142 6.19 28.29 18.57
N ALA A 143 7.44 27.92 18.33
CA ALA A 143 8.51 27.99 19.33
C ALA A 143 8.78 29.45 19.77
N LEU A 144 8.71 30.41 18.85
CA LEU A 144 8.87 31.85 19.14
C LEU A 144 7.70 32.44 19.97
N ALA A 145 6.49 31.94 19.76
CA ALA A 145 5.29 32.36 20.48
C ALA A 145 5.22 31.78 21.91
N GLY A 146 6.10 30.85 22.27
CA GLY A 146 6.00 30.08 23.52
C GLY A 146 4.74 29.23 23.60
N ALA A 147 4.14 28.92 22.45
CA ALA A 147 2.96 28.07 22.38
C ALA A 147 3.36 26.64 22.77
N PRO A 148 2.55 25.94 23.59
CA PRO A 148 2.79 24.54 23.89
C PRO A 148 2.85 23.76 22.57
N SER A 149 3.85 22.88 22.44
CA SER A 149 3.90 21.87 21.38
C SER A 149 2.60 21.06 21.38
N ALA A 150 2.20 20.47 20.25
CA ALA A 150 1.00 19.62 20.19
C ALA A 150 0.96 18.59 21.34
N SER A 151 2.13 18.05 21.73
CA SER A 151 2.32 17.19 22.89
C SER A 151 1.87 17.79 24.24
N GLN A 152 2.16 19.07 24.53
CA GLN A 152 1.77 19.71 25.79
C GLN A 152 0.27 20.04 25.86
N ALA A 153 -0.37 20.31 24.72
CA ALA A 153 -1.83 20.48 24.66
C ALA A 153 -2.57 19.14 24.86
N LEU A 154 -1.98 18.05 24.36
CA LEU A 154 -2.52 16.70 24.48
C LEU A 154 -2.34 16.08 25.87
N ASP A 155 -1.24 16.36 26.57
CA ASP A 155 -1.02 15.88 27.95
C ASP A 155 -2.09 16.40 28.93
N GLY A 156 -2.60 17.62 28.71
CA GLY A 156 -3.72 18.18 29.48
C GLY A 156 -5.07 17.51 29.19
N ALA A 157 -5.27 16.99 27.97
CA ALA A 157 -6.50 16.31 27.55
C ALA A 157 -6.49 14.81 27.89
N ALA A 158 -5.33 14.14 27.78
CA ALA A 158 -5.13 12.73 28.12
C ALA A 158 -5.34 12.45 29.62
N ALA A 159 -5.16 13.45 30.49
CA ALA A 159 -5.44 13.37 31.92
C ALA A 159 -6.92 13.08 32.26
N ASN A 160 -7.85 13.29 31.31
CA ASN A 160 -9.29 13.06 31.50
C ASN A 160 -9.82 11.71 31.00
N GLY A 161 -8.96 10.81 30.51
CA GLY A 161 -9.29 9.39 30.35
C GLY A 161 -10.39 9.03 29.34
N THR A 162 -10.70 9.88 28.36
CA THR A 162 -11.72 9.58 27.33
C THR A 162 -11.08 8.99 26.08
N ASN A 163 -11.22 7.68 25.90
CA ASN A 163 -10.79 6.87 24.75
C ASN A 163 -11.55 7.16 23.43
N GLU A 164 -12.13 8.35 23.26
CA GLU A 164 -13.09 8.71 22.21
C GLU A 164 -12.72 10.03 21.53
N MET A 165 -11.43 10.29 21.29
CA MET A 165 -10.98 11.51 20.61
C MET A 165 -10.86 11.32 19.10
N ILE A 166 -11.34 12.28 18.34
CA ILE A 166 -11.19 12.37 16.88
C ILE A 166 -10.42 13.65 16.58
N VAL A 167 -9.25 13.50 15.96
CA VAL A 167 -8.36 14.62 15.66
C VAL A 167 -8.84 15.34 14.41
N VAL A 168 -9.03 16.66 14.51
CA VAL A 168 -9.41 17.54 13.39
C VAL A 168 -8.30 18.57 13.21
N ALA A 169 -7.75 18.67 12.01
CA ALA A 169 -6.67 19.60 11.72
C ALA A 169 -6.79 20.19 10.31
N HIS A 170 -6.12 21.31 10.07
CA HIS A 170 -5.98 21.83 8.71
C HIS A 170 -5.10 20.87 7.87
N ASP A 171 -3.96 20.51 8.43
CA ASP A 171 -3.07 19.44 7.97
C ASP A 171 -2.42 18.77 9.19
N ILE A 172 -1.91 17.55 9.02
CA ILE A 172 -1.19 16.83 10.07
C ILE A 172 0.19 16.47 9.55
N ALA A 173 1.22 17.05 10.14
CA ALA A 173 2.59 16.65 9.85
C ALA A 173 2.82 15.19 10.31
N PRO A 174 3.52 14.35 9.54
CA PRO A 174 3.87 12.97 9.91
C PRO A 174 4.52 12.82 11.30
N ALA A 175 5.33 13.80 11.70
CA ALA A 175 5.93 13.87 13.03
C ALA A 175 4.88 13.95 14.16
N ASP A 176 3.78 14.66 13.92
CA ASP A 176 2.70 14.80 14.90
C ASP A 176 1.87 13.50 14.94
N MET A 177 1.72 12.81 13.80
CA MET A 177 1.12 11.46 13.74
C MET A 177 1.85 10.42 14.58
N MET A 178 3.18 10.47 14.59
CA MET A 178 3.98 9.57 15.42
C MET A 178 3.73 9.77 16.92
N GLN A 179 3.57 11.02 17.34
CA GLN A 179 3.22 11.32 18.73
C GLN A 179 1.79 10.89 19.06
N PHE A 180 0.89 10.87 18.08
CA PHE A 180 -0.44 10.29 18.28
C PHE A 180 -0.39 8.78 18.49
N LYS A 181 0.56 8.03 17.91
CA LYS A 181 0.67 6.55 18.06
C LYS A 181 0.72 6.09 19.53
N THR A 182 1.24 6.90 20.44
CA THR A 182 1.29 6.60 21.88
C THR A 182 0.04 7.00 22.66
N GLN A 183 -0.89 7.73 22.02
CA GLN A 183 -2.16 8.19 22.59
C GLN A 183 -3.36 7.50 21.91
N SER A 184 -4.47 7.36 22.64
CA SER A 184 -5.66 6.64 22.13
C SER A 184 -6.62 7.60 21.39
N PHE A 185 -6.55 7.63 20.06
CA PHE A 185 -7.48 8.35 19.19
C PHE A 185 -8.19 7.38 18.23
N GLN A 186 -9.40 7.74 17.77
CA GLN A 186 -10.26 6.85 17.00
C GLN A 186 -10.37 7.20 15.51
N ALA A 187 -10.07 8.44 15.10
CA ALA A 187 -10.07 8.86 13.70
C ALA A 187 -9.33 10.18 13.47
N PHE A 188 -9.06 10.46 12.18
CA PHE A 188 -8.51 11.73 11.70
C PHE A 188 -9.43 12.40 10.67
N VAL A 189 -9.47 13.73 10.73
CA VAL A 189 -10.10 14.60 9.74
C VAL A 189 -9.12 15.71 9.37
N THR A 190 -8.79 15.85 8.08
CA THR A 190 -7.92 16.93 7.61
C THR A 190 -8.58 17.75 6.50
N ASP A 191 -8.33 19.06 6.50
CA ASP A 191 -8.79 19.95 5.43
C ASP A 191 -8.06 19.68 4.12
N LEU A 192 -6.74 19.45 4.23
CA LEU A 192 -5.84 19.15 3.12
C LEU A 192 -5.61 17.63 2.98
N GLY A 193 -5.01 17.23 1.86
CA GLY A 193 -4.58 15.86 1.58
C GLY A 193 -5.37 15.14 0.49
N GLY A 194 -4.66 14.33 -0.29
CA GLY A 194 -5.21 13.43 -1.32
C GLY A 194 -5.08 11.95 -0.93
N ARG A 195 -5.55 11.04 -1.79
CA ARG A 195 -5.48 9.58 -1.57
C ARG A 195 -4.06 9.04 -1.33
N THR A 196 -3.06 9.73 -1.87
CA THR A 196 -1.63 9.42 -1.82
C THR A 196 -0.88 10.29 -0.81
N SER A 197 -1.55 11.20 -0.10
CA SER A 197 -0.87 12.07 0.87
C SER A 197 -0.26 11.26 2.02
N HIS A 198 0.78 11.80 2.64
CA HIS A 198 1.45 11.17 3.78
C HIS A 198 0.48 10.82 4.91
N THR A 199 -0.44 11.74 5.24
CA THR A 199 -1.57 11.53 6.16
C THR A 199 -2.40 10.30 5.76
N ALA A 200 -2.63 10.10 4.46
CA ALA A 200 -3.41 9.00 3.96
C ALA A 200 -2.70 7.64 4.03
N ILE A 201 -1.40 7.62 3.78
CA ILE A 201 -0.56 6.43 3.88
C ILE A 201 -0.49 5.97 5.34
N VAL A 202 -0.24 6.90 6.26
CA VAL A 202 -0.12 6.59 7.70
C VAL A 202 -1.45 6.17 8.30
N ALA A 203 -2.57 6.84 7.97
CA ALA A 203 -3.89 6.42 8.47
C ALA A 203 -4.25 4.99 8.04
N ARG A 204 -3.84 4.59 6.83
CA ARG A 204 -4.05 3.23 6.31
C ARG A 204 -3.17 2.20 7.01
N SER A 205 -1.89 2.53 7.28
CA SER A 205 -0.97 1.61 7.96
C SER A 205 -1.37 1.38 9.43
N LEU A 206 -1.91 2.41 10.09
CA LEU A 206 -2.43 2.32 11.46
C LEU A 206 -3.82 1.68 11.53
N GLY A 207 -4.53 1.55 10.41
CA GLY A 207 -5.88 0.98 10.35
C GLY A 207 -6.94 1.85 11.05
N ILE A 208 -6.72 3.17 11.09
CA ILE A 208 -7.58 4.12 11.79
C ILE A 208 -8.45 4.85 10.75
N PRO A 209 -9.78 4.94 10.93
CA PRO A 209 -10.66 5.64 9.99
C PRO A 209 -10.22 7.08 9.75
N ALA A 210 -10.19 7.50 8.48
CA ALA A 210 -9.75 8.85 8.13
C ALA A 210 -10.49 9.41 6.91
N ALA A 211 -10.82 10.70 6.99
CA ALA A 211 -11.34 11.51 5.89
C ALA A 211 -10.40 12.71 5.68
N VAL A 212 -9.78 12.79 4.50
CA VAL A 212 -8.84 13.87 4.15
C VAL A 212 -9.44 14.75 3.06
N GLY A 213 -8.91 15.95 2.86
CA GLY A 213 -9.42 16.84 1.81
C GLY A 213 -10.84 17.35 2.10
N VAL A 214 -11.21 17.46 3.37
CA VAL A 214 -12.56 17.90 3.83
C VAL A 214 -12.71 19.43 3.74
N GLN A 215 -11.65 20.13 3.31
CA GLN A 215 -11.54 21.55 2.99
C GLN A 215 -11.69 22.54 4.16
N HIS A 216 -12.79 22.49 4.90
CA HIS A 216 -13.13 23.48 5.93
C HIS A 216 -13.51 22.84 7.27
N ALA A 217 -13.12 21.59 7.50
CA ALA A 217 -13.37 20.88 8.75
C ALA A 217 -12.74 21.60 9.96
N SER A 218 -11.48 22.04 9.85
CA SER A 218 -10.80 22.70 10.98
C SER A 218 -11.41 24.06 11.36
N ALA A 219 -12.06 24.73 10.41
CA ALA A 219 -12.71 26.03 10.62
C ALA A 219 -14.17 25.90 11.11
N LEU A 220 -14.87 24.84 10.70
CA LEU A 220 -16.30 24.65 10.97
C LEU A 220 -16.56 23.80 12.22
N ILE A 221 -15.72 22.80 12.48
CA ILE A 221 -15.82 21.93 13.67
C ILE A 221 -15.26 22.68 14.87
N ARG A 222 -15.90 22.57 16.03
CA ARG A 222 -15.41 23.18 17.27
C ARG A 222 -14.81 22.13 18.19
N GLN A 223 -13.95 22.59 19.09
CA GLN A 223 -13.42 21.75 20.15
C GLN A 223 -14.58 21.11 20.92
N ASP A 224 -14.46 19.81 21.18
CA ASP A 224 -15.43 19.00 21.94
C ASP A 224 -16.76 18.71 21.22
N ASP A 225 -16.91 19.10 19.95
CA ASP A 225 -18.07 18.70 19.14
C ASP A 225 -18.15 17.18 19.02
N LEU A 226 -19.35 16.60 19.16
CA LEU A 226 -19.57 15.20 18.86
C LEU A 226 -19.53 15.01 17.34
N ILE A 227 -18.63 14.17 16.85
CA ILE A 227 -18.45 13.93 15.42
C ILE A 227 -18.43 12.44 15.09
N ILE A 228 -18.94 12.11 13.91
CA ILE A 228 -18.88 10.78 13.31
C ILE A 228 -18.00 10.87 12.07
N VAL A 229 -17.01 9.99 11.97
CA VAL A 229 -16.16 9.85 10.79
C VAL A 229 -16.45 8.51 10.14
N ASP A 230 -17.04 8.54 8.95
CA ASP A 230 -17.24 7.38 8.07
C ASP A 230 -16.11 7.36 7.04
N GLY A 231 -15.03 6.65 7.37
CA GLY A 231 -13.86 6.51 6.52
C GLY A 231 -14.10 5.66 5.27
N ASP A 232 -15.20 4.89 5.23
CA ASP A 232 -15.58 4.14 4.02
C ASP A 232 -16.15 5.05 2.94
N GLN A 233 -16.89 6.08 3.34
CA GLN A 233 -17.53 7.04 2.43
C GLN A 233 -16.80 8.40 2.35
N GLY A 234 -15.85 8.66 3.25
CA GLY A 234 -15.18 9.96 3.36
C GLY A 234 -16.12 11.04 3.90
N ILE A 235 -17.04 10.68 4.81
CA ILE A 235 -18.07 11.58 5.34
C ILE A 235 -17.76 11.91 6.80
N VAL A 236 -17.88 13.18 7.16
CA VAL A 236 -17.78 13.67 8.54
C VAL A 236 -19.10 14.33 8.93
N ILE A 237 -19.75 13.84 9.99
CA ILE A 237 -21.02 14.36 10.49
C ILE A 237 -20.76 15.03 11.84
N VAL A 238 -21.09 16.32 11.94
CA VAL A 238 -20.85 17.15 13.12
C VAL A 238 -22.16 17.40 13.85
N ASP A 239 -22.14 17.30 15.18
CA ASP A 239 -23.32 17.44 16.05
C ASP A 239 -24.50 16.59 15.53
N PRO A 240 -24.32 15.26 15.33
CA PRO A 240 -25.30 14.42 14.70
C PRO A 240 -26.60 14.37 15.51
N ALA A 241 -27.74 14.41 14.82
CA ALA A 241 -29.02 14.18 15.48
C ALA A 241 -29.03 12.78 16.15
N PRO A 242 -29.75 12.59 17.27
CA PRO A 242 -29.74 11.33 18.01
C PRO A 242 -30.04 10.08 17.16
N ILE A 243 -30.94 10.21 16.18
CA ILE A 243 -31.28 9.11 15.25
C ILE A 243 -30.11 8.71 14.34
N VAL A 244 -29.31 9.70 13.91
CA VAL A 244 -28.11 9.47 13.08
C VAL A 244 -27.02 8.83 13.93
N LEU A 245 -26.84 9.31 15.17
CA LEU A 245 -25.89 8.73 16.11
C LEU A 245 -26.21 7.26 16.43
N GLU A 246 -27.49 6.93 16.65
CA GLU A 246 -27.93 5.55 16.91
C GLU A 246 -27.67 4.63 15.69
N GLU A 247 -28.02 5.09 14.49
CA GLU A 247 -27.77 4.35 13.23
C GLU A 247 -26.28 4.08 13.02
N TYR A 248 -25.42 5.08 13.18
CA TYR A 248 -23.97 4.93 13.01
C TYR A 248 -23.34 4.10 14.12
N SER A 249 -23.82 4.21 15.36
CA SER A 249 -23.38 3.36 16.47
C SER A 249 -23.74 1.89 16.22
N TYR A 250 -24.94 1.64 15.69
CA TYR A 250 -25.36 0.31 15.26
C TYR A 250 -24.44 -0.23 14.17
N ARG A 251 -24.19 0.53 13.10
CA ARG A 251 -23.26 0.14 12.02
C ARG A 251 -21.83 -0.11 12.50
N GLN A 252 -21.31 0.72 13.40
CA GLN A 252 -20.00 0.51 14.02
C GLN A 252 -19.97 -0.81 14.79
N SER A 253 -21.00 -1.08 15.60
CA SER A 253 -21.11 -2.33 16.36
C SER A 253 -21.24 -3.57 15.47
N GLU A 254 -21.96 -3.46 14.35
CA GLU A 254 -22.08 -4.53 13.36
C GLU A 254 -20.72 -4.84 12.72
N LYS A 255 -19.96 -3.82 12.30
CA LYS A 255 -18.61 -4.00 11.73
C LYS A 255 -17.65 -4.65 12.72
N VAL A 256 -17.64 -4.19 13.98
CA VAL A 256 -16.81 -4.80 15.03
C VAL A 256 -17.22 -6.26 15.28
N LEU A 257 -18.53 -6.54 15.31
CA LEU A 257 -19.04 -7.90 15.46
C LEU A 257 -18.66 -8.78 14.26
N GLU A 258 -18.73 -8.27 13.04
CA GLU A 258 -18.34 -8.96 11.82
C GLU A 258 -16.84 -9.28 11.81
N GLN A 259 -15.99 -8.31 12.12
CA GLN A 259 -14.55 -8.54 12.29
C GLN A 259 -14.26 -9.61 13.35
N ARG A 260 -14.95 -9.58 14.50
CA ARG A 260 -14.83 -10.62 15.53
C ARG A 260 -15.28 -12.00 15.02
N LYS A 261 -16.34 -12.08 14.21
CA LYS A 261 -16.77 -13.33 13.55
C LYS A 261 -15.70 -13.83 12.58
N LEU A 262 -15.11 -12.96 11.77
CA LEU A 262 -14.04 -13.29 10.83
C LEU A 262 -12.79 -13.82 11.54
N GLN A 263 -12.39 -13.22 12.66
CA GLN A 263 -11.23 -13.68 13.45
C GLN A 263 -11.39 -15.13 13.96
N ARG A 264 -12.63 -15.59 14.20
CA ARG A 264 -12.88 -17.00 14.56
C ARG A 264 -12.59 -17.97 13.41
N LEU A 265 -12.62 -17.51 12.16
CA LEU A 265 -12.35 -18.33 10.98
C LEU A 265 -10.86 -18.53 10.72
N LYS A 266 -10.00 -17.72 11.33
CA LYS A 266 -8.57 -17.62 11.04
C LYS A 266 -7.86 -18.96 10.84
N PHE A 267 -7.92 -19.85 11.82
CA PHE A 267 -7.28 -21.17 11.76
C PHE A 267 -8.21 -22.34 11.41
N SER A 268 -9.46 -22.05 11.00
CA SER A 268 -10.36 -23.10 10.53
C SER A 268 -9.91 -23.64 9.16
N PRO A 269 -10.17 -24.90 8.81
CA PRO A 269 -9.92 -25.39 7.45
C PRO A 269 -10.72 -24.59 6.43
N THR A 270 -10.07 -24.14 5.34
CA THR A 270 -10.76 -23.46 4.25
C THR A 270 -11.31 -24.50 3.28
N GLN A 271 -12.62 -24.74 3.33
CA GLN A 271 -13.32 -25.67 2.46
C GLN A 271 -14.71 -25.15 2.10
N THR A 272 -15.16 -25.46 0.89
CA THR A 272 -16.54 -25.16 0.45
C THR A 272 -17.57 -26.03 1.21
N LEU A 273 -18.85 -25.68 1.11
CA LEU A 273 -19.95 -26.47 1.68
C LEU A 273 -19.99 -27.91 1.14
N CYS A 274 -19.51 -28.14 -0.08
CA CYS A 274 -19.38 -29.47 -0.68
C CYS A 274 -18.05 -30.18 -0.34
N GLY A 275 -17.24 -29.63 0.57
CA GLY A 275 -16.03 -30.27 1.09
C GLY A 275 -14.78 -30.10 0.22
N THR A 276 -14.83 -29.29 -0.85
CA THR A 276 -13.63 -29.01 -1.66
C THR A 276 -12.72 -28.05 -0.89
N LYS A 277 -11.48 -28.50 -0.62
CA LYS A 277 -10.42 -27.71 0.02
C LYS A 277 -9.93 -26.62 -0.92
N ILE A 278 -9.79 -25.40 -0.39
CA ILE A 278 -9.28 -24.24 -1.11
C ILE A 278 -8.09 -23.69 -0.30
N ASP A 279 -6.96 -23.47 -0.97
CA ASP A 279 -5.78 -22.92 -0.32
C ASP A 279 -5.76 -21.40 -0.46
N LEU A 280 -5.57 -20.71 0.66
CA LEU A 280 -5.49 -19.26 0.75
C LEU A 280 -4.08 -18.83 1.12
N TYR A 281 -3.38 -18.28 0.14
CA TYR A 281 -2.03 -17.78 0.25
C TYR A 281 -2.00 -16.26 0.40
N ALA A 282 -0.91 -15.75 0.94
CA ALA A 282 -0.63 -14.32 0.98
C ALA A 282 0.29 -13.88 -0.16
N ASN A 283 0.08 -12.66 -0.64
CA ASN A 283 1.06 -11.89 -1.39
C ASN A 283 1.90 -11.08 -0.39
N ILE A 284 3.22 -11.10 -0.56
CA ILE A 284 4.17 -10.34 0.26
C ILE A 284 5.15 -9.56 -0.60
N GLU A 285 5.67 -8.47 -0.04
CA GLU A 285 6.67 -7.61 -0.70
C GLU A 285 7.97 -7.59 0.09
N LEU A 286 7.91 -7.62 1.43
CA LEU A 286 9.08 -7.71 2.29
C LEU A 286 9.18 -9.10 2.97
N PRO A 287 10.39 -9.54 3.37
CA PRO A 287 10.56 -10.83 4.05
C PRO A 287 9.76 -10.94 5.36
N ASP A 288 9.61 -9.82 6.08
CA ASP A 288 8.92 -9.80 7.38
C ASP A 288 7.38 -9.81 7.25
N ASP A 289 6.84 -9.48 6.09
CA ASP A 289 5.41 -9.63 5.80
C ASP A 289 4.97 -11.10 5.88
N ALA A 290 5.90 -12.05 5.68
CA ALA A 290 5.64 -13.48 5.87
C ALA A 290 5.14 -13.78 7.29
N LYS A 291 5.66 -13.09 8.30
CA LYS A 291 5.18 -13.22 9.69
C LYS A 291 3.73 -12.75 9.79
N ALA A 292 3.43 -11.58 9.25
CA ALA A 292 2.07 -11.03 9.23
C ALA A 292 1.10 -11.93 8.46
N ALA A 293 1.54 -12.58 7.37
CA ALA A 293 0.76 -13.54 6.61
C ALA A 293 0.38 -14.79 7.42
N VAL A 294 1.33 -15.38 8.15
CA VAL A 294 1.07 -16.51 9.07
C VAL A 294 0.11 -16.06 10.17
N GLU A 295 0.35 -14.87 10.74
CA GLU A 295 -0.53 -14.24 11.70
C GLU A 295 -1.88 -13.82 11.13
N ALA A 296 -2.11 -13.84 9.82
CA ALA A 296 -3.42 -13.62 9.21
C ALA A 296 -4.14 -14.95 8.90
N GLY A 297 -3.46 -16.09 9.06
CA GLY A 297 -4.00 -17.43 8.79
C GLY A 297 -3.78 -17.92 7.35
N ALA A 298 -2.81 -17.35 6.63
CA ALA A 298 -2.40 -17.86 5.32
C ALA A 298 -1.79 -19.27 5.43
N VAL A 299 -2.02 -20.12 4.42
CA VAL A 299 -1.44 -21.49 4.35
C VAL A 299 -0.16 -21.55 3.51
N GLY A 300 0.48 -20.40 3.29
CA GLY A 300 1.62 -20.23 2.40
C GLY A 300 1.69 -18.82 1.82
N VAL A 301 2.78 -18.54 1.11
CA VAL A 301 2.94 -17.35 0.28
C VAL A 301 2.81 -17.78 -1.18
N GLY A 302 1.83 -17.21 -1.87
CA GLY A 302 1.51 -17.53 -3.27
C GLY A 302 2.18 -16.57 -4.24
N LEU A 303 2.64 -15.42 -3.74
CA LEU A 303 3.48 -14.49 -4.47
C LEU A 303 4.36 -13.69 -3.51
N PHE A 304 5.68 -13.91 -3.55
CA PHE A 304 6.67 -12.99 -3.01
C PHE A 304 7.24 -12.18 -4.17
N ARG A 305 6.94 -10.87 -4.17
CA ARG A 305 7.51 -9.88 -5.10
C ARG A 305 8.95 -9.58 -4.69
N SER A 306 9.92 -9.89 -5.55
CA SER A 306 11.34 -9.70 -5.26
C SER A 306 11.85 -8.29 -5.59
N GLU A 307 11.03 -7.45 -6.20
CA GLU A 307 11.45 -6.14 -6.73
C GLU A 307 12.00 -5.20 -5.66
N PHE A 308 11.54 -5.30 -4.40
CA PHE A 308 12.01 -4.45 -3.31
C PHE A 308 13.53 -4.54 -3.10
N LEU A 309 14.14 -5.70 -3.39
CA LEU A 309 15.59 -5.90 -3.27
C LEU A 309 16.39 -5.08 -4.28
N PHE A 310 15.76 -4.73 -5.40
CA PHE A 310 16.41 -4.07 -6.51
C PHE A 310 16.08 -2.57 -6.55
N MET A 311 15.00 -2.15 -5.92
CA MET A 311 14.54 -0.77 -5.89
C MET A 311 15.30 0.05 -4.84
N HIS A 312 15.54 1.33 -5.13
CA HIS A 312 16.20 2.30 -4.24
C HIS A 312 17.64 1.92 -3.82
N GLN A 313 18.28 0.98 -4.53
CA GLN A 313 19.68 0.65 -4.32
C GLN A 313 20.55 1.28 -5.41
N LYS A 314 21.70 1.84 -5.01
CA LYS A 314 22.71 2.38 -5.94
C LYS A 314 23.44 1.28 -6.72
N GLU A 315 23.52 0.09 -6.13
CA GLU A 315 24.19 -1.07 -6.70
C GLU A 315 23.22 -2.25 -6.72
N MET A 316 23.42 -3.20 -7.64
CA MET A 316 22.58 -4.38 -7.75
C MET A 316 22.82 -5.33 -6.56
N PRO A 317 21.76 -5.91 -5.96
CA PRO A 317 21.90 -6.74 -4.76
C PRO A 317 22.69 -8.01 -5.04
N GLU A 318 23.68 -8.29 -4.21
CA GLU A 318 24.51 -9.48 -4.32
C GLU A 318 23.74 -10.77 -3.96
N GLU A 319 24.31 -11.92 -4.32
CA GLU A 319 23.67 -13.22 -4.04
C GLU A 319 23.37 -13.43 -2.55
N GLU A 320 24.28 -13.03 -1.67
CA GLU A 320 24.17 -13.27 -0.24
C GLU A 320 23.05 -12.44 0.40
N GLU A 321 22.88 -11.20 -0.06
CA GLU A 321 21.79 -10.32 0.37
C GLU A 321 20.43 -10.88 -0.06
N GLN A 322 20.31 -11.26 -1.33
CA GLN A 322 19.09 -11.88 -1.86
C GLN A 322 18.79 -13.20 -1.13
N PHE A 323 19.80 -14.05 -0.92
CA PHE A 323 19.67 -15.32 -0.20
C PHE A 323 19.18 -15.10 1.23
N ALA A 324 19.75 -14.14 1.95
CA ALA A 324 19.35 -13.82 3.32
C ALA A 324 17.88 -13.37 3.39
N ALA A 325 17.44 -12.52 2.46
CA ALA A 325 16.06 -12.06 2.37
C ALA A 325 15.09 -13.21 2.06
N TYR A 326 15.38 -14.04 1.06
CA TYR A 326 14.53 -15.19 0.71
C TYR A 326 14.49 -16.23 1.84
N LYS A 327 15.64 -16.55 2.45
CA LYS A 327 15.73 -17.46 3.59
C LYS A 327 14.86 -16.98 4.75
N ARG A 328 14.92 -15.69 5.09
CA ARG A 328 14.13 -15.10 6.18
C ARG A 328 12.63 -15.28 5.96
N ALA A 329 12.13 -15.02 4.74
CA ALA A 329 10.74 -15.26 4.39
C ALA A 329 10.35 -16.75 4.53
N VAL A 330 11.21 -17.66 4.08
CA VAL A 330 11.00 -19.12 4.16
C VAL A 330 10.94 -19.61 5.61
N GLU A 331 11.84 -19.13 6.47
CA GLU A 331 11.88 -19.49 7.89
C GLU A 331 10.63 -19.00 8.64
N TRP A 332 10.16 -17.79 8.34
CA TRP A 332 8.90 -17.25 8.92
C TRP A 332 7.69 -18.12 8.61
N MET A 333 7.68 -18.79 7.45
CA MET A 333 6.57 -19.63 7.00
C MET A 333 6.54 -21.02 7.64
N LYS A 334 7.53 -21.39 8.46
CA LYS A 334 7.53 -22.60 9.30
C LYS A 334 7.13 -23.89 8.56
N GLY A 335 7.69 -24.05 7.36
CA GLY A 335 7.46 -25.22 6.50
C GLY A 335 6.29 -25.10 5.51
N MET A 336 5.50 -24.03 5.55
CA MET A 336 4.52 -23.72 4.51
C MET A 336 5.21 -23.19 3.24
N PRO A 337 4.60 -23.36 2.05
CA PRO A 337 5.25 -23.01 0.79
C PRO A 337 5.42 -21.50 0.63
N VAL A 338 6.55 -21.10 0.01
CA VAL A 338 6.82 -19.73 -0.44
C VAL A 338 7.09 -19.72 -1.93
N THR A 339 6.20 -19.06 -2.68
CA THR A 339 6.34 -18.88 -4.12
C THR A 339 7.05 -17.57 -4.41
N ILE A 340 8.32 -17.65 -4.77
CA ILE A 340 9.18 -16.49 -5.04
C ILE A 340 9.13 -16.18 -6.53
N ARG A 341 8.67 -14.98 -6.88
CA ARG A 341 8.69 -14.50 -8.25
C ARG A 341 10.06 -13.91 -8.55
N THR A 342 10.67 -14.34 -9.65
CA THR A 342 11.89 -13.70 -10.15
C THR A 342 11.61 -12.26 -10.52
N ILE A 343 12.64 -11.44 -10.68
CA ILE A 343 12.49 -10.00 -10.82
C ILE A 343 11.53 -9.63 -11.97
N ASP A 344 10.57 -8.75 -11.66
CA ASP A 344 9.60 -8.17 -12.60
C ASP A 344 9.68 -6.64 -12.52
N VAL A 345 10.80 -6.12 -13.01
CA VAL A 345 11.00 -4.69 -13.19
C VAL A 345 10.43 -4.29 -14.55
N GLY A 346 9.48 -3.35 -14.55
CA GLY A 346 9.01 -2.57 -15.71
C GLY A 346 9.32 -1.07 -15.49
N ALA A 347 8.99 -0.16 -16.42
CA ALA A 347 9.41 1.24 -16.20
C ALA A 347 8.51 2.10 -15.31
N ASP A 348 7.44 1.56 -14.74
CA ASP A 348 6.74 2.19 -13.61
C ASP A 348 7.58 2.08 -12.32
N LYS A 349 8.73 1.41 -12.41
CA LYS A 349 9.61 0.96 -11.32
C LYS A 349 11.08 1.15 -11.75
N PRO A 350 11.54 2.38 -12.04
CA PRO A 350 12.90 2.62 -12.50
C PRO A 350 13.91 2.10 -11.48
N LEU A 351 14.91 1.35 -11.95
CA LEU A 351 16.08 1.00 -11.16
C LEU A 351 17.04 2.18 -11.26
N ASP A 352 17.20 2.94 -10.17
CA ASP A 352 18.11 4.10 -10.11
C ASP A 352 19.55 3.75 -10.54
N ALA A 353 19.95 2.48 -10.41
CA ALA A 353 21.28 1.98 -10.79
C ALA A 353 21.52 1.85 -12.31
N LEU A 354 20.49 1.97 -13.17
CA LEU A 354 20.59 1.76 -14.62
C LEU A 354 20.62 3.05 -15.45
N ASP A 355 20.71 4.22 -14.83
CA ASP A 355 20.62 5.53 -15.48
C ASP A 355 21.74 5.81 -16.52
N GLU A 356 22.82 5.02 -16.52
CA GLU A 356 23.90 5.11 -17.51
C GLU A 356 23.68 4.16 -18.71
N GLY A 357 22.64 4.42 -19.53
CA GLY A 357 22.61 3.92 -20.93
C GLY A 357 21.33 3.25 -21.43
N TYR A 358 20.28 3.16 -20.62
CA TYR A 358 18.99 2.61 -21.07
C TYR A 358 18.05 3.72 -21.56
N GLU A 359 17.81 3.78 -22.87
CA GLU A 359 16.75 4.65 -23.43
C GLU A 359 15.40 4.23 -22.82
N THR A 360 14.68 5.17 -22.20
CA THR A 360 13.33 4.94 -21.71
C THR A 360 12.43 4.60 -22.90
N ALA A 361 12.07 3.32 -23.05
CA ALA A 361 11.26 2.86 -24.16
C ALA A 361 9.90 3.61 -24.17
N PRO A 362 9.35 3.96 -25.35
CA PRO A 362 8.12 4.75 -25.44
C PRO A 362 6.89 4.06 -24.84
N ASN A 363 6.91 2.72 -24.73
CA ASN A 363 5.88 1.93 -24.04
C ASN A 363 6.55 0.92 -23.12
N PRO A 364 6.89 1.31 -21.89
CA PRO A 364 7.70 0.46 -21.05
C PRO A 364 7.00 -0.82 -20.59
N ALA A 365 5.68 -0.76 -20.39
CA ALA A 365 4.87 -1.95 -20.14
C ALA A 365 4.99 -3.00 -21.25
N LEU A 366 5.31 -2.61 -22.49
CA LEU A 366 5.49 -3.54 -23.63
C LEU A 366 6.97 -3.82 -23.95
N GLY A 367 7.90 -3.23 -23.21
CA GLY A 367 9.33 -3.21 -23.51
C GLY A 367 10.16 -4.32 -22.88
N LEU A 368 11.44 -3.98 -22.61
CA LEU A 368 12.41 -4.84 -21.94
C LEU A 368 12.12 -4.86 -20.43
N ARG A 369 11.26 -5.79 -20.01
CA ARG A 369 10.87 -5.98 -18.60
C ARG A 369 10.95 -7.44 -18.18
N ALA A 370 11.02 -7.66 -16.87
CA ALA A 370 10.87 -8.98 -16.27
C ALA A 370 11.80 -10.04 -16.90
N ILE A 371 11.26 -11.20 -17.32
CA ILE A 371 12.05 -12.27 -17.91
C ILE A 371 12.85 -11.84 -19.15
N ARG A 372 12.38 -10.87 -19.93
CA ARG A 372 13.11 -10.38 -21.11
C ARG A 372 14.40 -9.69 -20.70
N TRP A 373 14.34 -8.91 -19.63
CA TRP A 373 15.51 -8.27 -19.04
C TRP A 373 16.42 -9.29 -18.36
N SER A 374 15.84 -10.24 -17.62
CA SER A 374 16.61 -11.35 -17.02
C SER A 374 17.38 -12.18 -18.05
N LEU A 375 16.82 -12.37 -19.26
CA LEU A 375 17.49 -13.06 -20.36
C LEU A 375 18.52 -12.19 -21.09
N SER A 376 18.36 -10.86 -21.12
CA SER A 376 19.38 -9.94 -21.64
C SER A 376 20.55 -9.75 -20.69
N GLU A 377 20.32 -9.94 -19.38
CA GLU A 377 21.33 -9.84 -18.31
C GLU A 377 21.49 -11.17 -17.54
N PRO A 378 22.05 -12.24 -18.15
CA PRO A 378 22.06 -13.58 -17.56
C PRO A 378 22.83 -13.68 -16.24
N GLN A 379 23.87 -12.86 -16.03
CA GLN A 379 24.67 -12.90 -14.80
C GLN A 379 23.83 -12.46 -13.59
N MET A 380 23.10 -11.36 -13.72
CA MET A 380 22.16 -10.88 -12.70
C MET A 380 21.09 -11.94 -12.42
N PHE A 381 20.53 -12.52 -13.48
CA PHE A 381 19.48 -13.53 -13.31
C PHE A 381 20.00 -14.81 -12.64
N LEU A 382 21.18 -15.30 -13.01
CA LEU A 382 21.83 -16.44 -12.36
C LEU A 382 22.09 -16.17 -10.88
N THR A 383 22.49 -14.95 -10.50
CA THR A 383 22.64 -14.53 -9.11
C THR A 383 21.32 -14.66 -8.33
N GLN A 384 20.22 -14.16 -8.89
CA GLN A 384 18.91 -14.32 -8.27
C GLN A 384 18.49 -15.79 -8.17
N LEU A 385 18.67 -16.59 -9.23
CA LEU A 385 18.31 -18.00 -9.25
C LEU A 385 19.08 -18.80 -8.21
N ARG A 386 20.40 -18.59 -8.09
CA ARG A 386 21.22 -19.24 -7.06
C ARG A 386 20.76 -18.87 -5.65
N ALA A 387 20.46 -17.60 -5.40
CA ALA A 387 19.94 -17.15 -4.10
C ALA A 387 18.60 -17.83 -3.73
N ILE A 388 17.65 -17.90 -4.67
CA ILE A 388 16.35 -18.58 -4.47
C ILE A 388 16.55 -20.08 -4.22
N LEU A 389 17.40 -20.73 -5.03
CA LEU A 389 17.73 -22.15 -4.88
C LEU A 389 18.37 -22.43 -3.51
N ARG A 390 19.36 -21.62 -3.07
CA ARG A 390 19.95 -21.77 -1.74
C ARG A 390 18.91 -21.63 -0.62
N ALA A 391 17.96 -20.70 -0.74
CA ALA A 391 16.89 -20.52 0.24
C ALA A 391 15.98 -21.75 0.35
N SER A 392 15.82 -22.54 -0.73
CA SER A 392 15.03 -23.77 -0.72
C SER A 392 15.59 -24.88 0.17
N ALA A 393 16.85 -24.80 0.60
CA ALA A 393 17.40 -25.72 1.60
C ALA A 393 16.77 -25.56 3.00
N PHE A 394 16.10 -24.43 3.26
CA PHE A 394 15.56 -24.08 4.57
C PHE A 394 14.04 -24.27 4.69
N GLY A 395 13.34 -24.61 3.59
CA GLY A 395 11.90 -24.83 3.58
C GLY A 395 11.33 -24.98 2.17
N GLN A 396 10.00 -25.04 2.06
CA GLN A 396 9.34 -25.32 0.77
C GLN A 396 9.30 -24.06 -0.11
N VAL A 397 10.21 -23.97 -1.08
CA VAL A 397 10.25 -22.88 -2.07
C VAL A 397 9.66 -23.32 -3.41
N LYS A 398 8.97 -22.40 -4.09
CA LYS A 398 8.59 -22.52 -5.49
C LYS A 398 9.13 -21.32 -6.25
N ILE A 399 9.61 -21.52 -7.48
CA ILE A 399 10.08 -20.43 -8.34
C ILE A 399 8.98 -20.08 -9.34
N LEU A 400 8.65 -18.80 -9.47
CA LEU A 400 7.66 -18.30 -10.41
C LEU A 400 8.30 -17.33 -11.40
N ILE A 401 8.14 -17.60 -12.69
CA ILE A 401 8.71 -16.77 -13.77
C ILE A 401 7.63 -15.87 -14.39
N PRO A 402 7.78 -14.54 -14.35
CA PRO A 402 6.87 -13.56 -14.96
C PRO A 402 7.06 -13.41 -16.47
N MET A 403 6.05 -12.84 -17.15
CA MET A 403 6.12 -12.27 -18.50
C MET A 403 6.59 -13.21 -19.63
N LEU A 404 6.42 -14.52 -19.46
CA LEU A 404 6.75 -15.50 -20.50
C LEU A 404 5.69 -15.52 -21.61
N ALA A 405 6.13 -15.49 -22.87
CA ALA A 405 5.22 -15.62 -24.03
C ALA A 405 5.69 -16.67 -25.04
N HIS A 406 7.01 -16.82 -25.22
CA HIS A 406 7.60 -17.64 -26.29
C HIS A 406 8.24 -18.91 -25.77
N ALA A 407 8.17 -19.99 -26.55
CA ALA A 407 8.80 -21.27 -26.21
C ALA A 407 10.32 -21.13 -25.99
N GLN A 408 10.99 -20.30 -26.79
CA GLN A 408 12.42 -20.05 -26.67
C GLN A 408 12.79 -19.35 -25.35
N GLU A 409 11.99 -18.37 -24.89
CA GLU A 409 12.20 -17.72 -23.59
C GLU A 409 12.08 -18.74 -22.46
N ILE A 410 11.07 -19.62 -22.55
CA ILE A 410 10.88 -20.69 -21.56
C ILE A 410 12.08 -21.63 -21.55
N ASP A 411 12.50 -22.13 -22.72
CA ASP A 411 13.60 -23.10 -22.82
C ASP A 411 14.92 -22.47 -22.31
N GLN A 412 15.23 -21.22 -22.66
CA GLN A 412 16.38 -20.48 -22.12
C GLN A 412 16.31 -20.28 -20.60
N THR A 413 15.14 -19.98 -20.07
CA THR A 413 14.94 -19.84 -18.62
C THR A 413 15.24 -21.16 -17.89
N LEU A 414 14.73 -22.27 -18.43
CA LEU A 414 14.99 -23.60 -17.87
C LEU A 414 16.47 -23.98 -17.96
N ASP A 415 17.17 -23.56 -19.01
CA ASP A 415 18.62 -23.75 -19.15
C ASP A 415 19.39 -22.99 -18.06
N LEU A 416 19.04 -21.72 -17.81
CA LEU A 416 19.67 -20.91 -16.77
C LEU A 416 19.39 -21.43 -15.35
N ILE A 417 18.20 -21.98 -15.09
CA ILE A 417 17.90 -22.66 -13.82
C ILE A 417 18.78 -23.90 -13.65
N ARG A 418 18.96 -24.71 -14.70
CA ARG A 418 19.87 -25.87 -14.67
C ARG A 418 21.31 -25.46 -14.46
N GLU A 419 21.72 -24.35 -15.07
CA GLU A 419 23.05 -23.78 -14.89
C GLU A 419 23.26 -23.30 -13.45
N ALA A 420 22.30 -22.58 -12.86
CA ALA A 420 22.36 -22.15 -11.46
C ALA A 420 22.49 -23.35 -10.50
N LYS A 421 21.71 -24.42 -10.73
CA LYS A 421 21.81 -25.68 -9.97
C LYS A 421 23.22 -26.28 -10.05
N ARG A 422 23.79 -26.37 -11.26
CA ARG A 422 25.16 -26.86 -11.49
C ARG A 422 26.21 -26.02 -10.77
N GLN A 423 26.08 -24.70 -10.81
CA GLN A 423 27.00 -23.78 -10.11
C GLN A 423 26.95 -23.96 -8.60
N LEU A 424 25.77 -24.25 -8.02
CA LEU A 424 25.64 -24.57 -6.61
C LEU A 424 26.23 -25.94 -6.26
N ASP A 425 26.05 -26.95 -7.14
CA ASP A 425 26.66 -28.26 -6.98
C ASP A 425 28.20 -28.16 -6.97
N ASP A 426 28.77 -27.41 -7.93
CA ASP A 426 30.22 -27.17 -8.04
C ASP A 426 30.78 -26.39 -6.83
N ALA A 427 29.98 -25.47 -6.26
CA ALA A 427 30.32 -24.72 -5.05
C ALA A 427 30.07 -25.50 -3.75
N GLY A 428 29.43 -26.68 -3.80
CA GLY A 428 29.07 -27.48 -2.63
C GLY A 428 27.98 -26.85 -1.75
N LEU A 429 27.10 -26.02 -2.33
CA LEU A 429 26.02 -25.34 -1.62
C LEU A 429 24.70 -26.13 -1.73
N ALA A 430 24.01 -26.29 -0.60
CA ALA A 430 22.77 -27.06 -0.54
C ALA A 430 21.57 -26.29 -1.14
N TYR A 431 20.69 -27.02 -1.82
CA TYR A 431 19.38 -26.57 -2.31
C TYR A 431 18.43 -27.77 -2.47
N ASP A 432 17.14 -27.53 -2.68
CA ASP A 432 16.17 -28.57 -3.05
C ASP A 432 16.27 -28.92 -4.55
N PRO A 433 16.73 -30.13 -4.92
CA PRO A 433 16.83 -30.52 -6.33
C PRO A 433 15.46 -30.57 -7.02
N ASN A 434 14.38 -30.77 -6.26
CA ASN A 434 13.00 -30.91 -6.73
C ASN A 434 12.17 -29.63 -6.55
N VAL A 435 12.83 -28.47 -6.42
CA VAL A 435 12.14 -27.17 -6.39
C VAL A 435 11.14 -27.08 -7.54
N ARG A 436 9.89 -26.73 -7.22
CA ARG A 436 8.83 -26.63 -8.23
C ARG A 436 8.97 -25.34 -9.02
N LEU A 437 8.82 -25.43 -10.32
CA LEU A 437 8.89 -24.32 -11.26
C LEU A 437 7.49 -23.98 -11.78
N GLY A 438 7.15 -22.69 -11.74
CA GLY A 438 5.89 -22.19 -12.25
C GLY A 438 6.06 -21.02 -13.20
N ALA A 439 5.04 -20.79 -14.01
CA ALA A 439 4.97 -19.66 -14.90
C ALA A 439 3.77 -18.78 -14.59
N MET A 440 3.98 -17.47 -14.72
CA MET A 440 2.93 -16.49 -14.59
C MET A 440 2.17 -16.38 -15.91
N ILE A 441 0.86 -16.63 -15.88
CA ILE A 441 -0.03 -16.45 -17.03
C ILE A 441 -0.65 -15.05 -16.91
N GLU A 442 0.04 -14.09 -17.49
CA GLU A 442 -0.31 -12.68 -17.41
C GLU A 442 -0.23 -11.96 -18.76
N ILE A 443 0.25 -12.65 -19.80
CA ILE A 443 0.21 -12.19 -21.19
C ILE A 443 -0.92 -12.95 -21.90
N PRO A 444 -1.80 -12.29 -22.69
CA PRO A 444 -2.89 -12.95 -23.40
C PRO A 444 -2.39 -14.10 -24.30
N ALA A 445 -1.25 -13.90 -24.97
CA ALA A 445 -0.59 -14.93 -25.76
C ALA A 445 -0.24 -16.19 -24.94
N ALA A 446 0.17 -16.04 -23.68
CA ALA A 446 0.47 -17.16 -22.79
C ALA A 446 -0.79 -17.96 -22.45
N ALA A 447 -1.91 -17.27 -22.17
CA ALA A 447 -3.20 -17.91 -21.92
C ALA A 447 -3.75 -18.62 -23.17
N ILE A 448 -3.62 -18.01 -24.36
CA ILE A 448 -4.04 -18.63 -25.63
C ILE A 448 -3.17 -19.86 -25.96
N ALA A 449 -1.86 -19.74 -25.79
CA ALA A 449 -0.90 -20.79 -26.10
C ALA A 449 -0.54 -21.69 -24.89
N LEU A 450 -1.46 -21.81 -23.93
CA LEU A 450 -1.26 -22.53 -22.67
C LEU A 450 -0.63 -23.93 -22.76
N PRO A 451 -0.92 -24.77 -23.78
CA PRO A 451 -0.28 -26.08 -23.91
C PRO A 451 1.26 -26.05 -23.98
N LEU A 452 1.86 -24.91 -24.34
CA LEU A 452 3.32 -24.70 -24.27
C LEU A 452 3.84 -24.74 -22.83
N PHE A 453 3.07 -24.18 -21.90
CA PHE A 453 3.41 -24.02 -20.49
C PHE A 453 3.13 -25.30 -19.70
N LEU A 454 1.98 -25.94 -19.96
CA LEU A 454 1.55 -27.17 -19.27
C LEU A 454 2.53 -28.35 -19.44
N LYS A 455 3.37 -28.32 -20.47
CA LYS A 455 4.40 -29.35 -20.73
C LYS A 455 5.73 -29.08 -20.01
N ARG A 456 5.93 -27.88 -19.47
CA ARG A 456 7.23 -27.38 -19.02
C ARG A 456 7.26 -26.90 -17.57
N PHE A 457 6.10 -26.60 -16.98
CA PHE A 457 5.98 -26.06 -15.62
C PHE A 457 5.12 -26.96 -14.74
N ASP A 458 5.45 -26.99 -13.45
CA ASP A 458 4.79 -27.81 -12.42
C ASP A 458 3.50 -27.17 -11.89
N PHE A 459 3.36 -25.86 -12.02
CA PHE A 459 2.19 -25.07 -11.63
C PHE A 459 2.14 -23.77 -12.43
N LEU A 460 1.00 -23.10 -12.41
CA LEU A 460 0.80 -21.80 -13.04
C LEU A 460 0.24 -20.80 -12.03
N SER A 461 0.45 -19.51 -12.26
CA SER A 461 -0.17 -18.43 -11.50
C SER A 461 -0.70 -17.37 -12.44
N ILE A 462 -1.99 -17.04 -12.36
CA ILE A 462 -2.58 -15.99 -13.19
C ILE A 462 -2.34 -14.63 -12.54
N GLY A 463 -1.56 -13.78 -13.21
CA GLY A 463 -1.39 -12.37 -12.86
C GLY A 463 -2.50 -11.56 -13.51
N THR A 464 -3.66 -11.43 -12.86
CA THR A 464 -4.83 -10.77 -13.47
C THR A 464 -4.56 -9.31 -13.80
N ASN A 465 -3.68 -8.66 -13.03
CA ASN A 465 -3.38 -7.25 -13.17
C ASN A 465 -2.85 -6.92 -14.58
N ASP A 466 -1.73 -7.55 -14.95
CA ASP A 466 -1.13 -7.45 -16.29
C ASP A 466 -1.99 -8.14 -17.36
N LEU A 467 -2.68 -9.26 -17.04
CA LEU A 467 -3.56 -9.93 -17.99
C LEU A 467 -4.68 -9.01 -18.49
N ILE A 468 -5.34 -8.28 -17.60
CA ILE A 468 -6.38 -7.30 -17.95
C ILE A 468 -5.76 -6.18 -18.79
N GLN A 469 -4.66 -5.60 -18.31
CA GLN A 469 -3.96 -4.51 -19.00
C GLN A 469 -3.60 -4.87 -20.44
N TYR A 470 -2.98 -6.03 -20.68
CA TYR A 470 -2.59 -6.44 -22.03
C TYR A 470 -3.74 -6.99 -22.87
N THR A 471 -4.78 -7.57 -22.26
CA THR A 471 -5.95 -8.04 -23.01
C THR A 471 -6.76 -6.86 -23.54
N LEU A 472 -6.88 -5.80 -22.75
CA LEU A 472 -7.68 -4.62 -23.10
C LEU A 472 -6.85 -3.48 -23.68
N ALA A 473 -5.51 -3.60 -23.66
CA ALA A 473 -4.56 -2.56 -24.03
C ALA A 473 -4.76 -1.26 -23.25
N ILE A 474 -4.92 -1.37 -21.93
CA ILE A 474 -5.18 -0.25 -21.02
C ILE A 474 -4.11 -0.23 -19.93
N ASP A 475 -3.36 0.86 -19.87
CA ASP A 475 -2.49 1.13 -18.75
C ASP A 475 -3.31 1.65 -17.57
N ARG A 476 -3.25 0.95 -16.44
CA ARG A 476 -3.96 1.32 -15.22
C ARG A 476 -3.31 2.49 -14.47
N ALA A 477 -2.04 2.81 -14.75
CA ALA A 477 -1.37 3.99 -14.22
C ALA A 477 -1.75 5.26 -15.00
N ASP A 478 -2.28 5.12 -16.22
CA ASP A 478 -2.76 6.24 -17.01
C ASP A 478 -4.19 6.64 -16.62
N ASN A 479 -4.30 7.73 -15.87
CA ASN A 479 -5.57 8.30 -15.41
C ASN A 479 -6.57 8.58 -16.54
N ALA A 480 -6.12 8.83 -17.78
CA ALA A 480 -7.00 9.12 -18.90
C ALA A 480 -7.81 7.88 -19.33
N VAL A 481 -7.27 6.67 -19.13
CA VAL A 481 -7.88 5.40 -19.57
C VAL A 481 -8.13 4.40 -18.45
N ALA A 482 -7.67 4.65 -17.23
CA ALA A 482 -7.83 3.74 -16.09
C ALA A 482 -9.29 3.35 -15.82
N HIS A 483 -10.26 4.22 -16.12
CA HIS A 483 -11.70 3.92 -16.00
C HIS A 483 -12.21 2.82 -16.95
N LEU A 484 -11.45 2.49 -18.00
CA LEU A 484 -11.74 1.41 -18.94
C LEU A 484 -11.16 0.07 -18.46
N TYR A 485 -10.32 0.07 -17.42
CA TYR A 485 -9.76 -1.16 -16.85
C TYR A 485 -10.87 -1.99 -16.22
N ASP A 486 -11.21 -3.12 -16.85
CA ASP A 486 -12.36 -3.93 -16.47
C ASP A 486 -11.98 -5.40 -16.19
N PRO A 487 -11.92 -5.82 -14.91
CA PRO A 487 -11.70 -7.22 -14.53
C PRO A 487 -12.81 -8.18 -14.98
N LEU A 488 -14.01 -7.65 -15.24
CA LEU A 488 -15.18 -8.42 -15.63
C LEU A 488 -15.38 -8.46 -17.15
N HIS A 489 -14.45 -7.90 -17.92
CA HIS A 489 -14.53 -7.91 -19.36
C HIS A 489 -14.59 -9.37 -19.89
N PRO A 490 -15.52 -9.70 -20.81
CA PRO A 490 -15.73 -11.09 -21.26
C PRO A 490 -14.46 -11.78 -21.75
N ALA A 491 -13.60 -11.06 -22.49
CA ALA A 491 -12.33 -11.61 -22.96
C ALA A 491 -11.39 -12.04 -21.81
N VAL A 492 -11.31 -11.25 -20.73
CA VAL A 492 -10.48 -11.58 -19.55
C VAL A 492 -11.05 -12.80 -18.84
N LEU A 493 -12.37 -12.81 -18.59
CA LEU A 493 -13.04 -13.92 -17.93
C LEU A 493 -12.89 -15.23 -18.74
N HIS A 494 -12.97 -15.16 -20.07
CA HIS A 494 -12.72 -16.31 -20.94
C HIS A 494 -11.28 -16.82 -20.85
N LEU A 495 -10.28 -15.93 -20.82
CA LEU A 495 -8.87 -16.33 -20.70
C LEU A 495 -8.60 -17.00 -19.34
N ILE A 496 -9.16 -16.47 -18.25
CA ILE A 496 -9.07 -17.08 -16.91
C ILE A 496 -9.74 -18.45 -16.90
N ALA A 497 -11.00 -18.54 -17.32
CA ALA A 497 -11.76 -19.79 -17.33
C ALA A 497 -11.15 -20.85 -18.24
N TYR A 498 -10.62 -20.45 -19.41
CA TYR A 498 -9.87 -21.33 -20.31
C TYR A 498 -8.63 -21.88 -19.60
N THR A 499 -7.83 -21.00 -18.99
CA THR A 499 -6.60 -21.37 -18.30
C THR A 499 -6.84 -22.38 -17.18
N LEU A 500 -7.83 -22.11 -16.31
CA LEU A 500 -8.19 -23.00 -15.21
C LEU A 500 -8.67 -24.36 -15.71
N ARG A 501 -9.52 -24.39 -16.75
CA ARG A 501 -10.06 -25.63 -17.31
C ARG A 501 -8.98 -26.49 -17.95
N GLU A 502 -8.13 -25.93 -18.80
CA GLU A 502 -7.10 -26.70 -19.50
C GLU A 502 -5.99 -27.16 -18.53
N ALA A 503 -5.61 -26.35 -17.55
CA ALA A 503 -4.67 -26.76 -16.51
C ALA A 503 -5.22 -27.90 -15.64
N LYS A 504 -6.50 -27.81 -15.23
CA LYS A 504 -7.18 -28.89 -14.50
C LYS A 504 -7.21 -30.20 -15.29
N ARG A 505 -7.43 -30.14 -16.60
CA ARG A 505 -7.37 -31.34 -17.49
C ARG A 505 -5.98 -31.93 -17.56
N ALA A 506 -4.94 -31.10 -17.51
CA ALA A 506 -3.54 -31.51 -17.50
C ALA A 506 -3.03 -31.93 -16.10
N GLY A 507 -3.82 -31.75 -15.04
CA GLY A 507 -3.40 -32.03 -13.66
C GLY A 507 -2.39 -31.02 -13.10
N VAL A 508 -2.29 -29.83 -13.71
CA VAL A 508 -1.40 -28.75 -13.28
C VAL A 508 -2.19 -27.80 -12.38
N SER A 509 -1.64 -27.46 -11.21
CA SER A 509 -2.30 -26.53 -10.29
C SER A 509 -2.17 -25.09 -10.78
N VAL A 510 -3.21 -24.29 -10.53
CA VAL A 510 -3.26 -22.87 -10.92
C VAL A 510 -3.68 -22.03 -9.73
N SER A 511 -2.88 -21.01 -9.43
CA SER A 511 -3.27 -19.95 -8.50
C SER A 511 -3.67 -18.67 -9.24
N VAL A 512 -4.39 -17.79 -8.56
CA VAL A 512 -4.56 -16.39 -9.00
C VAL A 512 -3.95 -15.50 -7.95
N CYS A 513 -3.03 -14.60 -8.34
CA CYS A 513 -2.31 -13.72 -7.42
C CYS A 513 -2.53 -12.22 -7.65
N GLY A 514 -3.28 -11.85 -8.69
CA GLY A 514 -3.70 -10.47 -8.90
C GLY A 514 -4.88 -10.07 -8.01
N GLU A 515 -5.29 -8.81 -8.11
CA GLU A 515 -6.26 -8.20 -7.18
C GLU A 515 -7.63 -8.90 -7.19
N MET A 516 -8.02 -9.51 -8.31
CA MET A 516 -9.25 -10.30 -8.42
C MET A 516 -9.34 -11.43 -7.39
N ALA A 517 -8.21 -12.03 -6.98
CA ALA A 517 -8.20 -13.10 -5.98
C ALA A 517 -8.59 -12.60 -4.58
N GLY A 518 -8.35 -11.32 -4.30
CA GLY A 518 -8.68 -10.68 -3.03
C GLY A 518 -10.06 -10.02 -3.00
N ASP A 519 -10.80 -10.03 -4.12
CA ASP A 519 -12.13 -9.43 -4.20
C ASP A 519 -13.23 -10.43 -3.76
N PRO A 520 -13.93 -10.16 -2.65
CA PRO A 520 -15.03 -11.01 -2.17
C PRO A 520 -16.16 -11.17 -3.20
N ALA A 521 -16.44 -10.14 -4.00
CA ALA A 521 -17.49 -10.16 -5.01
C ALA A 521 -17.18 -11.15 -6.16
N LEU A 522 -15.89 -11.32 -6.48
CA LEU A 522 -15.41 -12.21 -7.54
C LEU A 522 -15.07 -13.62 -7.06
N THR A 523 -14.97 -13.82 -5.74
CA THR A 523 -14.57 -15.10 -5.14
C THR A 523 -15.43 -16.26 -5.65
N ARG A 524 -16.76 -16.10 -5.66
CA ARG A 524 -17.68 -17.15 -6.13
C ARG A 524 -17.57 -17.41 -7.63
N LEU A 525 -17.31 -16.38 -8.42
CA LEU A 525 -17.08 -16.54 -9.86
C LEU A 525 -15.81 -17.39 -10.09
N LEU A 526 -14.70 -17.04 -9.43
CA LEU A 526 -13.44 -17.78 -9.54
C LEU A 526 -13.57 -19.22 -9.06
N LEU A 527 -14.27 -19.46 -7.95
CA LEU A 527 -14.61 -20.82 -7.48
C LEU A 527 -15.43 -21.60 -8.52
N GLY A 528 -16.44 -20.96 -9.12
CA GLY A 528 -17.28 -21.55 -10.16
C GLY A 528 -16.51 -21.86 -11.44
N MET A 529 -15.47 -21.08 -11.76
CA MET A 529 -14.53 -21.38 -12.85
C MET A 529 -13.57 -22.54 -12.49
N GLY A 530 -13.50 -22.93 -11.22
CA GLY A 530 -12.73 -24.07 -10.73
C GLY A 530 -11.40 -23.70 -10.07
N LEU A 531 -11.19 -22.45 -9.66
CA LEU A 531 -10.00 -22.04 -8.92
C LEU A 531 -9.95 -22.66 -7.51
N THR A 532 -8.79 -23.18 -7.12
CA THR A 532 -8.58 -23.80 -5.81
C THR A 532 -7.45 -23.18 -5.00
N GLU A 533 -6.62 -22.32 -5.60
CA GLU A 533 -5.50 -21.64 -4.95
C GLU A 533 -5.65 -20.13 -5.15
N PHE A 534 -5.86 -19.37 -4.08
CA PHE A 534 -5.98 -17.92 -4.14
C PHE A 534 -4.79 -17.29 -3.43
N SER A 535 -4.20 -16.25 -4.00
CA SER A 535 -3.14 -15.48 -3.36
C SER A 535 -3.48 -13.99 -3.36
N MET A 536 -3.49 -13.37 -2.18
CA MET A 536 -4.02 -12.01 -2.00
C MET A 536 -3.32 -11.29 -0.86
N HIS A 537 -3.60 -9.99 -0.69
CA HIS A 537 -3.12 -9.25 0.48
C HIS A 537 -3.68 -9.85 1.79
N PRO A 538 -2.88 -9.98 2.87
CA PRO A 538 -3.30 -10.63 4.12
C PRO A 538 -4.62 -10.13 4.72
N SER A 539 -4.93 -8.85 4.56
CA SER A 539 -6.18 -8.25 5.07
C SER A 539 -7.45 -8.81 4.43
N GLN A 540 -7.39 -9.36 3.21
CA GLN A 540 -8.54 -9.91 2.50
C GLN A 540 -8.79 -11.39 2.80
N LEU A 541 -7.82 -12.10 3.38
CA LEU A 541 -7.86 -13.56 3.59
C LEU A 541 -9.13 -14.02 4.30
N LEU A 542 -9.51 -13.37 5.40
CA LEU A 542 -10.66 -13.79 6.20
C LEU A 542 -11.99 -13.53 5.51
N VAL A 543 -12.09 -12.43 4.75
CA VAL A 543 -13.31 -12.07 4.03
C VAL A 543 -13.54 -13.06 2.89
N VAL A 544 -12.51 -13.33 2.08
CA VAL A 544 -12.55 -14.33 1.01
C VAL A 544 -12.81 -15.73 1.58
N LYS A 545 -12.19 -16.08 2.73
CA LYS A 545 -12.45 -17.33 3.43
C LYS A 545 -13.91 -17.50 3.82
N GLN A 546 -14.55 -16.44 4.31
CA GLN A 546 -15.97 -16.48 4.66
C GLN A 546 -16.84 -16.79 3.43
N GLU A 547 -16.54 -16.18 2.28
CA GLU A 547 -17.25 -16.48 1.02
C GLU A 547 -17.03 -17.93 0.57
N ILE A 548 -15.81 -18.44 0.66
CA ILE A 548 -15.51 -19.84 0.34
C ILE A 548 -16.30 -20.80 1.23
N LEU A 549 -16.33 -20.57 2.55
CA LEU A 549 -17.03 -21.41 3.52
C LEU A 549 -18.55 -21.45 3.28
N ARG A 550 -19.12 -20.44 2.62
CA ARG A 550 -20.54 -20.35 2.26
C ARG A 550 -20.83 -20.84 0.84
N ALA A 551 -19.81 -21.09 0.03
CA ALA A 551 -19.98 -21.48 -1.35
C ALA A 551 -20.25 -22.98 -1.51
N HIS A 552 -21.16 -23.33 -2.43
CA HIS A 552 -21.37 -24.71 -2.89
C HIS A 552 -21.09 -24.79 -4.40
N LEU A 553 -20.02 -25.48 -4.81
CA LEU A 553 -19.52 -25.41 -6.19
C LEU A 553 -20.57 -25.75 -7.25
N LYS A 554 -21.39 -26.80 -7.03
CA LYS A 554 -22.46 -27.18 -7.97
C LYS A 554 -23.53 -26.09 -8.18
N ALA A 555 -23.75 -25.23 -7.18
CA ALA A 555 -24.70 -24.13 -7.29
C ALA A 555 -24.11 -22.97 -8.13
N LEU A 556 -22.78 -22.89 -8.23
CA LEU A 556 -22.05 -21.85 -8.95
C LEU A 556 -21.85 -22.18 -10.44
N GLU A 557 -21.96 -23.45 -10.85
CA GLU A 557 -21.71 -23.89 -12.23
C GLU A 557 -22.55 -23.13 -13.26
N LYS A 558 -23.89 -23.13 -13.09
CA LYS A 558 -24.79 -22.46 -14.03
C LYS A 558 -24.64 -20.94 -14.00
N PRO A 559 -24.67 -20.26 -12.84
CA PRO A 559 -24.46 -18.81 -12.79
C PRO A 559 -23.11 -18.37 -13.37
N THR A 560 -22.04 -19.16 -13.18
CA THR A 560 -20.73 -18.89 -13.79
C THR A 560 -20.78 -19.03 -15.31
N ALA A 561 -21.46 -20.05 -15.82
CA ALA A 561 -21.65 -20.21 -17.26
C ALA A 561 -22.47 -19.05 -17.86
N ASP A 562 -23.48 -18.56 -17.14
CA ASP A 562 -24.26 -17.38 -17.55
C ASP A 562 -23.40 -16.12 -17.61
N VAL A 563 -22.51 -15.89 -16.62
CA VAL A 563 -21.54 -14.77 -16.67
C VAL A 563 -20.61 -14.90 -17.87
N LEU A 564 -20.05 -16.10 -18.11
CA LEU A 564 -19.15 -16.36 -19.23
C LEU A 564 -19.83 -16.29 -20.60
N ALA A 565 -21.16 -16.35 -20.67
CA ALA A 565 -21.93 -16.22 -21.90
C ALA A 565 -22.40 -14.78 -22.16
N ALA A 566 -22.33 -13.90 -21.15
CA ALA A 566 -22.72 -12.50 -21.24
C ALA A 566 -21.59 -11.68 -21.88
N PHE A 567 -21.97 -10.82 -22.83
CA PHE A 567 -21.04 -9.89 -23.49
C PHE A 567 -21.32 -8.43 -23.12
N GLU A 568 -22.58 -8.12 -22.77
CA GLU A 568 -22.98 -6.77 -22.38
C GLU A 568 -22.76 -6.54 -20.87
N PRO A 569 -22.23 -5.38 -20.44
CA PRO A 569 -21.93 -5.12 -19.03
C PRO A 569 -23.14 -5.29 -18.10
N GLU A 570 -24.33 -4.88 -18.52
CA GLU A 570 -25.56 -5.03 -17.72
C GLU A 570 -25.92 -6.51 -17.49
N GLU A 571 -25.71 -7.36 -18.50
CA GLU A 571 -25.95 -8.79 -18.40
C GLU A 571 -24.94 -9.47 -17.48
N VAL A 572 -23.66 -9.05 -17.56
CA VAL A 572 -22.59 -9.52 -16.68
C VAL A 572 -22.91 -9.16 -15.23
N GLN A 573 -23.32 -7.92 -14.96
CA GLN A 573 -23.70 -7.47 -13.62
C GLN A 573 -24.93 -8.23 -13.09
N ALA A 574 -25.97 -8.41 -13.92
CA ALA A 574 -27.14 -9.19 -13.53
C ALA A 574 -26.80 -10.67 -13.27
N ALA A 575 -25.86 -11.25 -14.01
CA ALA A 575 -25.36 -12.60 -13.78
C ALA A 575 -24.52 -12.71 -12.49
N LEU A 576 -23.70 -11.70 -12.19
CA LEU A 576 -22.95 -11.62 -10.93
C LEU A 576 -23.86 -11.49 -9.69
N GLN A 577 -24.93 -10.71 -9.78
CA GLN A 577 -25.95 -10.64 -8.71
C GLN A 577 -26.60 -12.01 -8.47
N ARG A 578 -26.81 -12.81 -9.52
CA ARG A 578 -27.31 -14.19 -9.37
C ARG A 578 -26.27 -15.10 -8.71
N LEU A 579 -24.97 -14.89 -8.92
CA LEU A 579 -23.88 -15.60 -8.24
C LEU A 579 -23.80 -15.27 -6.73
N SER A 580 -24.04 -14.01 -6.34
CA SER A 580 -24.00 -13.61 -4.93
C SER A 580 -25.20 -14.16 -4.13
N ILE A 581 -26.33 -14.40 -4.80
CA ILE A 581 -27.56 -14.97 -4.20
C ILE A 581 -27.61 -16.51 -4.33
N ALA A 582 -26.70 -17.14 -5.08
CA ALA A 582 -26.72 -18.57 -5.33
C ALA A 582 -26.49 -19.39 -4.04
N GLU A 583 -27.58 -19.72 -3.36
CA GLU A 583 -27.64 -20.65 -2.24
C GLU A 583 -27.84 -22.09 -2.72
N PRO A 584 -27.40 -23.10 -1.94
CA PRO A 584 -27.66 -24.49 -2.26
C PRO A 584 -29.17 -24.72 -2.39
N ARG A 585 -29.63 -25.18 -3.57
CA ARG A 585 -30.99 -25.68 -3.73
C ARG A 585 -31.19 -26.87 -2.78
N ALA A 586 -32.26 -26.86 -1.99
CA ALA A 586 -32.61 -27.90 -1.04
C ALA A 586 -32.85 -29.31 -1.65
N ASP A 587 -32.81 -29.44 -2.98
CA ASP A 587 -33.16 -30.66 -3.72
C ASP A 587 -31.94 -31.52 -4.12
N ALA A 588 -31.00 -31.74 -3.20
CA ALA A 588 -29.91 -32.71 -3.41
C ALA A 588 -29.67 -33.63 -2.20
N ALA A 589 -30.69 -33.83 -1.37
CA ALA A 589 -30.78 -34.93 -0.43
C ALA A 589 -31.89 -35.89 -0.89
N ALA A 590 -31.58 -36.69 -1.91
CA ALA A 590 -32.30 -37.91 -2.27
C ALA A 590 -31.33 -38.89 -2.92
#